data_AF-A0A3E3EAV7-F1
#
_entry.id   AF-A0A3E3EAV7-F1
#
_cell.length_a   1.000
_cell.length_b   1.000
_cell.length_c   1.000
_cell.angle_alpha   90.00
_cell.angle_beta   90.00
_cell.angle_gamma   90.00
#
_symmetry.space_group_name_H-M   'P 1'
#
loop_
_entity.id
_entity.type
_entity.pdbx_description
1 polymer ?
#
loop_
_entity_poly.entity_id
_entity_poly.type
_entity_poly.pdbx_seq_one_letter_code
_entity_poly.pdbx_strand_id
1 'polypeptide(L)'
;MMSEKFELYEFQGHPVLFTPSRVKYLKDALPDDIEAYEIRHSDEGFEACQLARNIWVNHYGTFLSIGEIDLGEDFTIYFNEETDMHDLNKLMTIDEYSEMMNMKYQMVLR
;
A
#
# COMPACT_ATOMS: atom_id res chain seq x y z
N MET A 1 -7.93 17.70 -5.79
CA MET A 1 -6.49 17.42 -5.92
C MET A 1 -6.01 17.12 -4.52
N MET A 2 -5.65 15.87 -4.25
CA MET A 2 -5.22 15.46 -2.91
C MET A 2 -3.81 16.00 -2.66
N SER A 3 -3.65 16.75 -1.58
CA SER A 3 -2.36 17.38 -1.24
C SER A 3 -1.50 16.55 -0.29
N GLU A 4 -2.09 15.53 0.34
CA GLU A 4 -1.39 14.62 1.24
C GLU A 4 -0.39 13.78 0.45
N LYS A 5 0.79 13.60 1.03
CA LYS A 5 1.88 12.81 0.44
C LYS A 5 2.10 11.56 1.25
N PHE A 6 2.31 10.48 0.53
CA PHE A 6 2.50 9.12 1.02
C PHE A 6 3.87 8.62 0.60
N GLU A 7 4.44 7.71 1.38
CA GLU A 7 5.70 7.06 1.02
C GLU A 7 5.45 6.04 -0.08
N LEU A 8 6.27 6.03 -1.13
CA LEU A 8 6.16 5.06 -2.21
C LEU A 8 6.99 3.82 -1.85
N TYR A 9 6.33 2.67 -1.84
CA TYR A 9 6.94 1.37 -1.63
C TYR A 9 6.78 0.48 -2.87
N GLU A 10 7.61 -0.54 -2.95
CA GLU A 10 7.37 -1.74 -3.75
C GLU A 10 7.05 -2.91 -2.82
N PHE A 11 5.88 -3.52 -3.02
CA PHE A 11 5.44 -4.70 -2.28
C PHE A 11 5.32 -5.89 -3.24
N GLN A 12 6.18 -6.91 -3.11
CA GLN A 12 6.23 -8.07 -4.00
C GLN A 12 6.19 -7.69 -5.51
N GLY A 13 6.92 -6.64 -5.89
CA GLY A 13 6.95 -6.10 -7.27
C GLY A 13 5.81 -5.14 -7.64
N HIS A 14 4.86 -4.89 -6.74
CA HIS A 14 3.75 -3.95 -6.92
C HIS A 14 4.08 -2.59 -6.31
N PRO A 15 4.08 -1.50 -7.10
CA PRO A 15 4.20 -0.16 -6.55
C PRO A 15 2.95 0.18 -5.73
N VAL A 16 3.12 0.60 -4.48
CA VAL A 16 2.05 0.96 -3.55
C VAL A 16 2.42 2.22 -2.77
N LEU A 17 1.42 3.00 -2.36
CA LEU A 17 1.63 4.09 -1.40
C LEU A 17 1.44 3.58 0.02
N PHE A 18 2.24 4.07 0.96
CA PHE A 18 2.21 3.72 2.37
C PHE A 18 1.86 4.92 3.24
N THR A 19 1.09 4.66 4.29
CA THR A 19 0.87 5.57 5.41
C THR A 19 0.83 4.81 6.73
N PRO A 20 1.39 5.35 7.83
CA PRO A 20 1.19 4.78 9.16
C PRO A 20 -0.25 4.97 9.68
N SER A 21 -1.07 5.79 9.01
CA SER A 21 -2.46 6.06 9.40
C SER A 21 -3.42 5.04 8.81
N ARG A 22 -4.56 4.84 9.48
CA ARG A 22 -5.70 4.12 8.88
C ARG A 22 -6.45 5.03 7.92
N VAL A 23 -7.09 4.44 6.90
CA VAL A 23 -7.86 5.18 5.88
C VAL A 23 -8.86 6.17 6.49
N LYS A 24 -9.58 5.77 7.54
CA LYS A 24 -10.60 6.62 8.20
C LYS A 24 -10.05 7.91 8.84
N TYR A 25 -8.73 8.03 8.97
CA TYR A 25 -8.05 9.21 9.52
C TYR A 25 -7.40 10.08 8.45
N LEU A 26 -7.44 9.67 7.18
CA LEU A 26 -6.99 10.50 6.07
C LEU A 26 -7.90 11.73 5.93
N LYS A 27 -7.31 12.85 5.50
CA LYS A 27 -8.03 14.12 5.38
C LYS A 27 -9.02 14.11 4.22
N ASP A 28 -8.59 13.53 3.11
CA ASP A 28 -9.33 13.49 1.86
C ASP A 28 -9.87 12.05 1.64
N ALA A 29 -11.07 11.95 1.06
CA ALA A 29 -11.67 10.64 0.73
C ALA A 29 -10.95 10.01 -0.46
N LEU A 30 -10.54 8.75 -0.33
CA LEU A 30 -9.82 8.02 -1.39
C LEU A 30 -10.63 7.96 -2.70
N PRO A 31 -9.97 8.07 -3.87
CA PRO A 31 -10.58 7.78 -5.16
C PRO A 31 -11.11 6.34 -5.27
N ASP A 32 -12.10 6.12 -6.13
CA ASP A 32 -12.76 4.82 -6.29
C ASP A 32 -11.85 3.70 -6.84
N ASP A 33 -10.75 4.07 -7.51
CA ASP A 33 -9.77 3.13 -8.07
C ASP A 33 -8.61 2.82 -7.11
N ILE A 34 -8.65 3.37 -5.90
CA ILE A 34 -7.67 3.11 -4.84
C ILE A 34 -8.21 2.07 -3.87
N GLU A 35 -7.54 0.93 -3.85
CA GLU A 35 -7.76 -0.13 -2.89
C GLU A 35 -6.86 0.04 -1.67
N ALA A 36 -7.43 -0.10 -0.47
CA ALA A 36 -6.70 -0.02 0.78
C ALA A 36 -6.52 -1.39 1.44
N TYR A 37 -5.30 -1.64 1.90
CA TYR A 37 -4.90 -2.85 2.60
C TYR A 37 -4.17 -2.47 3.87
N GLU A 38 -4.59 -3.02 4.99
CA GLU A 38 -3.96 -2.78 6.29
C GLU A 38 -2.77 -3.74 6.45
N ILE A 39 -1.75 -3.30 7.16
CA ILE A 39 -0.54 -4.04 7.47
C ILE A 39 -0.49 -4.27 8.97
N ARG A 40 -0.15 -5.49 9.38
CA ARG A 40 0.03 -5.86 10.77
C ARG A 40 1.52 -6.02 11.09
N HIS A 41 1.94 -5.54 12.26
CA HIS A 41 3.24 -5.90 12.81
C HIS A 41 3.19 -7.19 13.64
N SER A 42 4.33 -7.85 13.80
CA SER A 42 4.41 -9.09 14.57
C SER A 42 4.09 -8.89 16.06
N ASP A 43 3.85 -9.98 16.79
CA ASP A 43 3.70 -9.93 18.26
C ASP A 43 5.04 -9.94 18.99
N GLU A 44 6.10 -10.45 18.36
CA GLU A 44 7.42 -10.63 18.95
C GLU A 44 8.33 -9.41 18.71
N GLY A 45 7.96 -8.56 17.76
CA GLY A 45 8.65 -7.33 17.39
C GLY A 45 7.71 -6.31 16.74
N PHE A 46 8.28 -5.37 15.98
CA PHE A 46 7.52 -4.33 15.30
C PHE A 46 7.60 -4.45 13.77
N GLU A 47 8.14 -5.56 13.28
CA GLU A 47 8.28 -5.83 11.86
C GLU A 47 6.94 -6.10 11.19
N ALA A 48 6.77 -5.57 9.98
CA ALA A 48 5.60 -5.81 9.15
C ALA A 48 5.57 -7.27 8.68
N CYS A 49 4.44 -7.96 8.89
CA CYS A 49 4.39 -9.41 8.67
C CYS A 49 3.12 -9.92 7.97
N GLN A 50 2.07 -9.09 7.86
CA GLN A 50 0.80 -9.51 7.31
C GLN A 50 0.09 -8.36 6.60
N LEU A 51 -0.46 -8.63 5.41
CA LEU A 51 -1.33 -7.75 4.65
C LEU A 51 -2.75 -8.33 4.62
N ALA A 52 -3.76 -7.53 4.94
CA ALA A 52 -5.18 -7.89 4.83
C ALA A 52 -6.07 -6.64 4.91
N ARG A 53 -7.36 -6.75 4.57
CA ARG A 53 -8.30 -5.61 4.66
C ARG A 53 -8.86 -5.34 6.07
N ASN A 54 -8.73 -6.30 6.99
CA ASN A 54 -9.42 -6.28 8.30
C ASN A 54 -8.47 -6.46 9.50
N ILE A 55 -7.39 -5.68 9.57
CA ILE A 55 -6.44 -5.73 10.70
C ILE A 55 -6.85 -4.71 11.77
N TRP A 56 -7.28 -5.20 12.93
CA TRP A 56 -7.75 -4.39 14.05
C TRP A 56 -6.70 -4.15 15.13
N VAL A 57 -5.85 -5.15 15.37
CA VAL A 57 -4.82 -5.16 16.42
C VAL A 57 -3.44 -5.19 15.75
N ASN A 58 -2.44 -4.60 16.40
CA ASN A 58 -1.07 -4.50 15.89
C ASN A 58 -0.96 -3.87 14.51
N HIS A 59 -1.71 -2.80 14.27
CA HIS A 59 -1.64 -2.06 13.01
C HIS A 59 -0.25 -1.42 12.85
N TYR A 60 0.40 -1.73 11.74
CA TYR A 60 1.68 -1.16 11.34
C TYR A 60 1.47 0.05 10.42
N GLY A 61 0.56 -0.09 9.45
CA GLY A 61 0.26 0.94 8.47
C GLY A 61 -0.73 0.44 7.43
N THR A 62 -0.89 1.22 6.37
CA THR A 62 -1.86 0.96 5.31
C THR A 62 -1.19 1.16 3.96
N PHE A 63 -1.33 0.18 3.07
CA PHE A 63 -1.05 0.35 1.66
C PHE A 63 -2.28 0.85 0.89
N LEU A 64 -2.05 1.80 0.00
CA LEU A 64 -2.99 2.27 -1.00
C LEU A 64 -2.45 1.84 -2.37
N SER A 65 -3.26 1.08 -3.12
CA SER A 65 -2.87 0.51 -4.40
C SER A 65 -3.84 0.90 -5.50
N ILE A 66 -3.31 1.20 -6.69
CA ILE A 66 -4.12 1.24 -7.90
C ILE A 66 -4.23 -0.19 -8.42
N GLY A 67 -5.44 -0.72 -8.38
CA GLY A 67 -5.74 -2.10 -8.70
C GLY A 67 -5.71 -3.02 -7.48
N GLU A 68 -6.24 -4.22 -7.68
CA GLU A 68 -6.36 -5.22 -6.63
C GLU A 68 -5.05 -5.98 -6.42
N ILE A 69 -4.64 -6.12 -5.15
CA ILE A 69 -3.62 -7.07 -4.73
C ILE A 69 -4.36 -8.36 -4.40
N ASP A 70 -4.08 -9.43 -5.13
CA ASP A 70 -4.67 -10.74 -4.86
C ASP A 70 -4.20 -11.28 -3.51
N LEU A 71 -5.12 -11.28 -2.54
CA LEU A 71 -4.85 -11.76 -1.18
C LEU A 71 -4.97 -13.29 -1.06
N GLY A 72 -5.29 -13.99 -2.14
CA GLY A 72 -5.54 -15.43 -2.14
C GLY A 72 -6.83 -15.82 -1.41
N GLU A 73 -7.06 -17.13 -1.30
CA GLU A 73 -8.28 -17.71 -0.72
C GLU A 73 -8.49 -17.36 0.77
N ASP A 74 -7.39 -17.15 1.50
CA ASP A 74 -7.41 -16.81 2.92
C ASP A 74 -7.60 -15.31 3.18
N PHE A 75 -7.74 -14.50 2.12
CA PHE A 75 -7.87 -13.03 2.18
C PHE A 75 -6.76 -12.34 2.98
N THR A 76 -5.56 -12.94 2.98
CA THR A 76 -4.39 -12.39 3.67
C THR A 76 -3.09 -12.90 3.04
N ILE A 77 -2.06 -12.05 3.07
CA ILE A 77 -0.69 -12.40 2.69
C ILE A 77 0.19 -12.28 3.92
N TYR A 78 0.89 -13.34 4.27
CA TYR A 78 2.02 -13.28 5.20
C TYR A 78 3.31 -13.04 4.42
N PHE A 79 4.14 -12.12 4.88
CA PHE A 79 5.31 -11.67 4.15
C PHE A 79 6.48 -11.37 5.08
N ASN A 80 7.68 -11.24 4.50
CA ASN A 80 8.87 -10.80 5.20
C ASN A 80 9.17 -9.34 4.83
N GLU A 81 9.17 -8.43 5.83
CA GLU A 81 9.40 -7.00 5.60
C GLU A 81 10.69 -6.72 4.81
N GLU A 82 11.81 -7.37 5.17
CA GLU A 82 13.11 -7.10 4.57
C GLU A 82 13.19 -7.48 3.08
N THR A 83 12.45 -8.51 2.66
CA THR A 83 12.53 -9.03 1.29
C THR A 83 11.35 -8.66 0.41
N ASP A 84 10.19 -8.36 1.00
CA ASP A 84 8.94 -8.17 0.25
C ASP A 84 8.43 -6.73 0.29
N MET A 85 8.93 -5.88 1.21
CA MET A 85 8.49 -4.49 1.40
C MET A 85 9.67 -3.54 1.30
N HIS A 86 9.76 -2.79 0.21
CA HIS A 86 10.89 -1.92 -0.08
C HIS A 86 10.50 -0.45 -0.18
N ASP A 87 11.04 0.39 0.69
CA ASP A 87 10.91 1.85 0.60
C ASP A 87 11.70 2.37 -0.61
N LEU A 88 11.00 3.00 -1.55
CA LEU A 88 11.62 3.61 -2.74
C LEU A 88 12.15 5.02 -2.47
N ASN A 89 12.13 5.48 -1.21
CA ASN A 89 12.62 6.76 -0.73
C ASN A 89 12.01 7.96 -1.48
N LYS A 90 10.73 7.85 -1.80
CA LYS A 90 9.99 8.87 -2.56
C LYS A 90 8.65 9.15 -1.92
N LEU A 91 8.30 10.42 -1.85
CA LEU A 91 6.96 10.86 -1.44
C LEU A 91 6.12 11.23 -2.65
N MET A 92 4.89 10.76 -2.72
CA MET A 92 3.96 11.03 -3.81
C MET A 92 2.56 11.35 -3.30
N THR A 93 1.85 12.24 -3.98
CA THR A 93 0.39 12.32 -3.83
C THR A 93 -0.28 11.15 -4.55
N ILE A 94 -1.57 10.91 -4.27
CA ILE A 94 -2.35 9.92 -5.03
C ILE A 94 -2.37 10.30 -6.53
N ASP A 95 -2.55 11.58 -6.86
CA ASP A 95 -2.56 12.05 -8.25
C ASP A 95 -1.24 11.74 -8.98
N GLU A 96 -0.09 12.01 -8.33
CA GLU A 96 1.24 11.68 -8.89
C GLU A 96 1.42 10.15 -9.05
N TYR A 97 0.90 9.37 -8.11
CA TYR A 97 0.95 7.90 -8.16
C TYR A 97 0.09 7.35 -9.30
N SER A 98 -1.11 7.88 -9.51
CA SER A 98 -1.98 7.54 -10.64
C SER A 98 -1.34 7.85 -11.99
N GLU A 99 -0.69 9.01 -12.13
CA GLU A 99 0.06 9.35 -13.33
C GLU A 99 1.21 8.35 -13.60
N MET A 100 1.97 7.99 -12.56
CA MET A 100 3.05 7.02 -12.64
C MET A 100 2.53 5.63 -13.08
N MET A 101 1.45 5.14 -12.48
CA MET A 101 0.88 3.84 -12.80
C MET A 101 0.33 3.79 -14.23
N ASN A 102 -0.31 4.87 -14.69
CA ASN A 102 -0.76 5.00 -16.08
C ASN A 102 0.41 4.95 -17.07
N MET A 103 1.51 5.67 -16.80
CA MET A 103 2.70 5.61 -17.66
C MET A 103 3.30 4.20 -17.71
N LYS A 104 3.41 3.52 -16.55
CA LYS A 104 3.92 2.14 -16.48
C LYS A 104 3.05 1.19 -17.31
N TYR A 105 1.73 1.28 -17.19
CA TYR A 105 0.79 0.46 -17.96
C TYR A 105 0.95 0.66 -19.47
N GLN A 106 1.08 1.91 -19.93
CA GLN A 106 1.28 2.22 -21.35
C GLN A 106 2.64 1.73 -21.91
N MET A 107 3.66 1.57 -21.06
CA MET A 107 4.96 1.02 -21.49
C MET A 107 4.92 -0.51 -21.65
N VAL A 108 4.09 -1.22 -20.87
CA VAL A 108 3.96 -2.69 -20.96
C VAL A 108 3.16 -3.11 -22.19
N LEU A 109 2.27 -2.26 -22.70
CA LEU A 109 1.45 -2.52 -23.90
C LEU A 109 2.15 -2.19 -25.23
N ARG A 110 3.40 -1.74 -25.22
CA ARG A 110 4.21 -1.47 -26.41
C ARG A 110 5.18 -2.61 -26.68
#